data_AF-A0A2U9B4W7-F1
#
_entry.id   AF-A0A2U9B4W7-F1
#
_cell.length_a   1.000
_cell.length_b   1.000
_cell.length_c   1.000
_cell.angle_alpha   90.00
_cell.angle_beta   90.00
_cell.angle_gamma   90.00
#
_symmetry.space_group_name_H-M   'P 1'
#
loop_
_entity.id
_entity.type
_entity.pdbx_description
1 polymer ?
#
loop_
_entity_poly.entity_id
_entity_poly.type
_entity_poly.pdbx_seq_one_letter_code
_entity_poly.pdbx_strand_id
1 'polypeptide(L)'
;MHLKVVIFALSFVTISAYPLQRNTREATWNHSKANQVHDKTDFSKDVDNLYKSHLDSSSLYKQEDDDDNKNPVAVEMQHKLNLESERLRSRLRQELAELQDRLSTSPAQLSSTLASMRERLAPLTQHLQSSLSTNTQDLCGQLSLYLQGLETADVQTEASPARYQETVHWMTQALEHSSSKLADIISDFHTKTVGVIEHLTEIRADEEEAARLMSSRFGQEVSLLRVETQNRVGALKAEFAALPETARPLKAEVTASVEMFCEKAALQNQVFQVRLEKLFQGLEEELEDQRASSLSPSPASSSQQPGGSLQEDFSAKLSALIKDILHSV
;
A
#
# COMPACT_ATOMS: atom_id res chain seq x y z
N MET A 1 12.39 -5.48 -46.39
CA MET A 1 12.25 -6.47 -45.31
C MET A 1 10.88 -6.31 -44.64
N HIS A 2 9.81 -6.75 -45.31
CA HIS A 2 8.42 -6.54 -44.88
C HIS A 2 7.62 -7.85 -44.79
N LEU A 3 8.29 -8.97 -44.48
CA LEU A 3 7.70 -10.31 -44.53
C LEU A 3 7.85 -11.09 -43.19
N LYS A 4 7.83 -10.39 -42.05
CA LYS A 4 7.84 -11.01 -40.72
C LYS A 4 6.82 -10.44 -39.73
N VAL A 5 5.92 -9.56 -40.17
CA VAL A 5 4.93 -8.88 -39.31
C VAL A 5 3.49 -9.42 -39.50
N VAL A 6 3.27 -10.46 -40.32
CA VAL A 6 1.90 -10.88 -40.70
C VAL A 6 1.47 -12.27 -40.18
N ILE A 7 2.30 -12.97 -39.38
CA ILE A 7 2.01 -14.38 -38.99
C ILE A 7 1.62 -14.56 -37.51
N PHE A 8 1.27 -13.51 -36.76
CA PHE A 8 0.74 -13.69 -35.40
C PHE A 8 -0.60 -13.01 -35.11
N ALA A 9 -1.30 -12.56 -36.16
CA ALA A 9 -2.65 -11.98 -36.06
C ALA A 9 -3.76 -12.91 -36.59
N LEU A 10 -3.52 -14.23 -36.69
CA LEU A 10 -4.47 -15.15 -37.32
C LEU A 10 -4.43 -16.55 -36.70
N SER A 11 -4.89 -16.65 -35.46
CA SER A 11 -5.39 -17.92 -34.91
C SER A 11 -6.30 -17.64 -33.72
N PHE A 12 -7.41 -18.38 -33.66
CA PHE A 12 -8.51 -18.32 -32.68
C PHE A 12 -9.70 -17.41 -32.99
N VAL A 13 -10.37 -17.68 -34.10
CA VAL A 13 -11.85 -17.80 -34.09
C VAL A 13 -12.24 -18.94 -35.02
N THR A 14 -12.76 -20.05 -34.46
CA THR A 14 -13.97 -20.76 -34.93
C THR A 14 -14.31 -21.92 -33.98
N ILE A 15 -15.50 -21.86 -33.35
CA ILE A 15 -16.59 -22.87 -33.35
C ILE A 15 -16.18 -24.29 -32.87
N SER A 16 -16.78 -24.95 -31.87
CA SER A 16 -18.17 -25.15 -31.43
C SER A 16 -18.15 -25.89 -30.09
N ALA A 17 -19.03 -25.54 -29.16
CA ALA A 17 -20.15 -26.37 -28.67
C ALA A 17 -19.86 -27.85 -28.32
N TYR A 18 -20.22 -28.20 -27.08
CA TYR A 18 -20.45 -29.53 -26.47
C TYR A 18 -19.26 -30.30 -25.88
N PRO A 19 -19.21 -30.48 -24.54
CA PRO A 19 -18.48 -31.57 -23.92
C PRO A 19 -19.40 -32.79 -23.69
N LEU A 20 -18.96 -33.96 -24.13
CA LEU A 20 -19.52 -35.27 -23.78
C LEU A 20 -18.38 -36.19 -23.29
N GLN A 21 -18.60 -36.77 -22.10
CA GLN A 21 -18.35 -38.19 -21.77
C GLN A 21 -16.87 -38.58 -21.50
N ARG A 22 -16.45 -39.39 -20.50
CA ARG A 22 -17.03 -40.12 -19.35
C ARG A 22 -15.84 -40.64 -18.51
N ASN A 23 -16.01 -40.81 -17.19
CA ASN A 23 -15.81 -42.07 -16.44
C ASN A 23 -15.90 -41.76 -14.92
N THR A 24 -17.04 -41.96 -14.26
CA THR A 24 -17.54 -43.20 -13.60
C THR A 24 -16.61 -43.80 -12.54
N ARG A 25 -16.91 -43.52 -11.26
CA ARG A 25 -17.29 -44.57 -10.31
C ARG A 25 -18.32 -44.04 -9.31
N GLU A 26 -19.32 -44.87 -9.08
CA GLU A 26 -20.61 -44.61 -8.46
C GLU A 26 -20.55 -44.56 -6.93
N ALA A 27 -21.39 -43.70 -6.35
CA ALA A 27 -22.11 -43.98 -5.10
C ALA A 27 -23.42 -43.17 -5.09
N THR A 28 -24.38 -43.72 -5.83
CA THR A 28 -25.82 -43.79 -5.56
C THR A 28 -26.37 -42.93 -4.43
N TRP A 29 -27.12 -41.86 -4.77
CA TRP A 29 -28.40 -41.52 -4.14
C TRP A 29 -29.27 -40.81 -5.19
N ASN A 30 -30.41 -41.41 -5.51
CA ASN A 30 -31.38 -40.91 -6.47
C ASN A 30 -32.65 -40.49 -5.73
N HIS A 31 -33.36 -39.52 -6.31
CA HIS A 31 -34.74 -39.07 -6.06
C HIS A 31 -34.99 -38.20 -4.80
N SER A 32 -35.76 -37.11 -4.84
CA SER A 32 -36.60 -36.53 -5.90
C SER A 32 -37.02 -35.09 -5.50
N LYS A 33 -36.78 -34.14 -6.41
CA LYS A 33 -37.67 -33.05 -6.89
C LYS A 33 -38.60 -32.25 -5.94
N ALA A 34 -38.62 -30.94 -6.20
CA ALA A 34 -39.65 -29.92 -5.95
C ALA A 34 -39.64 -29.28 -4.53
N ASN A 35 -39.67 -27.96 -4.32
CA ASN A 35 -39.97 -26.81 -5.18
C ASN A 35 -39.19 -25.57 -4.70
N GLN A 36 -38.78 -24.79 -5.68
CA GLN A 36 -38.36 -23.40 -5.57
C GLN A 36 -39.60 -22.52 -5.37
N VAL A 37 -39.65 -21.74 -4.29
CA VAL A 37 -40.40 -20.46 -4.24
C VAL A 37 -39.59 -19.48 -3.38
N HIS A 38 -39.29 -18.32 -3.97
CA HIS A 38 -38.69 -17.16 -3.32
C HIS A 38 -39.49 -16.73 -2.09
N ASP A 39 -38.78 -16.38 -1.00
CA ASP A 39 -39.09 -15.13 -0.35
C ASP A 39 -37.81 -14.44 0.13
N LYS A 40 -37.66 -13.19 -0.31
CA LYS A 40 -36.72 -12.24 0.26
C LYS A 40 -37.20 -11.95 1.68
N THR A 41 -36.52 -12.46 2.69
CA THR A 41 -36.66 -11.93 4.05
C THR A 41 -35.40 -11.16 4.42
N ASP A 42 -35.63 -9.88 4.73
CA ASP A 42 -34.64 -8.91 5.18
C ASP A 42 -33.91 -9.41 6.44
N PHE A 43 -32.70 -9.93 6.25
CA PHE A 43 -31.88 -10.52 7.31
C PHE A 43 -31.54 -9.53 8.44
N SER A 44 -31.67 -8.21 8.23
CA SER A 44 -31.36 -7.20 9.24
C SER A 44 -32.47 -6.96 10.27
N LYS A 45 -33.73 -7.30 9.97
CA LYS A 45 -34.82 -7.26 10.98
C LYS A 45 -34.94 -8.56 11.75
N ASP A 46 -34.50 -9.67 11.15
CA ASP A 46 -34.59 -10.97 11.77
C ASP A 46 -33.51 -11.18 12.83
N VAL A 47 -32.30 -10.61 12.73
CA VAL A 47 -31.28 -10.82 13.77
C VAL A 47 -31.68 -10.14 15.10
N ASP A 48 -32.21 -8.91 15.05
CA ASP A 48 -32.76 -8.25 16.24
C ASP A 48 -33.96 -9.01 16.81
N ASN A 49 -34.82 -9.60 15.96
CA ASN A 49 -35.93 -10.44 16.41
C ASN A 49 -35.51 -11.87 16.81
N LEU A 50 -34.38 -12.39 16.35
CA LEU A 50 -33.87 -13.73 16.65
C LEU A 50 -33.21 -13.74 18.03
N TYR A 51 -32.42 -12.70 18.35
CA TYR A 51 -31.92 -12.51 19.71
C TYR A 51 -33.04 -12.13 20.68
N LYS A 52 -34.02 -11.33 20.24
CA LYS A 52 -35.16 -10.96 21.09
C LYS A 52 -36.14 -12.12 21.32
N SER A 53 -36.41 -12.96 20.33
CA SER A 53 -37.26 -14.16 20.48
C SER A 53 -36.63 -15.24 21.34
N HIS A 54 -35.30 -15.43 21.28
CA HIS A 54 -34.62 -16.33 22.20
C HIS A 54 -34.52 -15.78 23.63
N LEU A 55 -34.47 -14.45 23.82
CA LEU A 55 -34.48 -13.81 25.14
C LEU A 55 -35.90 -13.68 25.76
N ASP A 56 -36.94 -13.49 24.94
CA ASP A 56 -38.36 -13.50 25.35
C ASP A 56 -38.95 -14.92 25.48
N SER A 57 -38.20 -15.96 25.08
CA SER A 57 -38.61 -17.36 25.27
C SER A 57 -38.68 -17.81 26.74
N SER A 58 -38.38 -16.92 27.70
CA SER A 58 -38.68 -17.13 29.13
C SER A 58 -40.18 -17.32 29.43
N SER A 59 -41.06 -17.10 28.45
CA SER A 59 -42.49 -17.41 28.55
C SER A 59 -42.86 -18.89 28.37
N LEU A 60 -41.96 -19.75 27.87
CA LEU A 60 -42.25 -21.18 27.67
C LEU A 60 -42.26 -22.02 28.97
N TYR A 61 -42.00 -21.39 30.12
CA TYR A 61 -42.19 -21.98 31.46
C TYR A 61 -43.19 -21.18 32.31
N LYS A 62 -44.07 -20.38 31.69
CA LYS A 62 -45.30 -19.96 32.37
C LYS A 62 -46.29 -21.10 32.26
N GLN A 63 -46.17 -22.02 33.22
CA GLN A 63 -47.22 -22.97 33.56
C GLN A 63 -48.47 -22.16 33.89
N GLU A 64 -49.43 -22.14 32.95
CA GLU A 64 -50.80 -21.75 33.25
C GLU A 64 -51.35 -22.75 34.27
N ASP A 65 -52.02 -22.20 35.29
CA ASP A 65 -52.81 -22.88 36.33
C ASP A 65 -52.04 -23.59 37.46
N ASP A 66 -51.56 -22.79 38.44
CA ASP A 66 -51.92 -22.97 39.86
C ASP A 66 -51.29 -21.85 40.71
N ASP A 67 -52.13 -20.95 41.21
CA ASP A 67 -51.75 -19.69 41.86
C ASP A 67 -51.29 -19.85 43.34
N ASP A 68 -50.89 -21.05 43.77
CA ASP A 68 -50.54 -21.30 45.19
C ASP A 68 -49.38 -22.27 45.46
N ASN A 69 -48.60 -22.67 44.44
CA ASN A 69 -47.41 -23.49 44.70
C ASN A 69 -46.23 -23.16 43.79
N LYS A 70 -45.78 -21.89 43.83
CA LYS A 70 -44.44 -21.53 43.35
C LYS A 70 -43.44 -22.22 44.26
N ASN A 71 -42.92 -23.37 43.82
CA ASN A 71 -41.85 -24.08 44.52
C ASN A 71 -40.73 -23.06 44.83
N PRO A 72 -40.49 -22.72 46.11
CA PRO A 72 -39.56 -21.66 46.49
C PRO A 72 -38.15 -21.91 45.95
N VAL A 73 -37.78 -23.19 45.78
CA VAL A 73 -36.51 -23.62 45.23
C VAL A 73 -36.39 -23.29 43.73
N ALA A 74 -37.48 -23.36 42.96
CA ALA A 74 -37.48 -23.04 41.54
C ALA A 74 -37.34 -21.52 41.29
N VAL A 75 -37.99 -20.70 42.13
CA VAL A 75 -37.86 -19.24 42.09
C VAL A 75 -36.43 -18.81 42.48
N GLU A 76 -35.86 -19.43 43.50
CA GLU A 76 -34.48 -19.16 43.95
C GLU A 76 -33.44 -19.59 42.88
N MET A 77 -33.64 -20.74 42.23
CA MET A 77 -32.78 -21.19 41.12
C MET A 77 -32.84 -20.22 39.93
N GLN A 78 -34.05 -19.78 39.52
CA GLN A 78 -34.20 -18.83 38.42
C GLN A 78 -33.52 -17.49 38.75
N HIS A 79 -33.63 -17.03 40.00
CA HIS A 79 -32.97 -15.81 40.44
C HIS A 79 -31.44 -15.92 40.40
N LYS A 80 -30.89 -17.05 40.88
CA LYS A 80 -29.45 -17.32 40.85
C LYS A 80 -28.91 -17.46 39.43
N LEU A 81 -29.63 -18.13 38.54
CA LEU A 81 -29.28 -18.23 37.12
C LEU A 81 -29.28 -16.87 36.43
N ASN A 82 -30.29 -16.04 36.68
CA ASN A 82 -30.33 -14.69 36.13
C ASN A 82 -29.13 -13.85 36.63
N LEU A 83 -28.83 -13.92 37.94
CA LEU A 83 -27.70 -13.20 38.53
C LEU A 83 -26.35 -13.63 37.93
N GLU A 84 -26.13 -14.94 37.79
CA GLU A 84 -24.91 -15.47 37.17
C GLU A 84 -24.85 -15.16 35.66
N SER A 85 -25.98 -15.16 34.96
CA SER A 85 -26.04 -14.75 33.55
C SER A 85 -25.67 -13.28 33.34
N GLU A 86 -26.13 -12.39 34.23
CA GLU A 86 -25.81 -10.97 34.19
C GLU A 86 -24.36 -10.70 34.58
N ARG A 87 -23.83 -11.46 35.55
CA ARG A 87 -22.41 -11.44 35.91
C ARG A 87 -21.52 -11.87 34.74
N LEU A 88 -21.90 -12.93 34.04
CA LEU A 88 -21.18 -13.43 32.88
C LEU A 88 -21.24 -12.44 31.72
N ARG A 89 -22.42 -11.87 31.42
CA ARG A 89 -22.58 -10.81 30.41
C ARG A 89 -21.71 -9.60 30.70
N SER A 90 -21.63 -9.19 31.96
CA SER A 90 -20.81 -8.06 32.38
C SER A 90 -19.32 -8.34 32.18
N ARG A 91 -18.86 -9.54 32.55
CA ARG A 91 -17.48 -9.98 32.28
C ARG A 91 -17.16 -10.06 30.79
N LEU A 92 -18.06 -10.62 29.99
CA LEU A 92 -17.85 -10.71 28.55
C LEU A 92 -17.75 -9.32 27.91
N ARG A 93 -18.60 -8.36 28.31
CA ARG A 93 -18.51 -6.98 27.84
C ARG A 93 -17.20 -6.30 28.27
N GLN A 94 -16.74 -6.56 29.49
CA GLN A 94 -15.48 -6.04 29.98
C GLN A 94 -14.28 -6.61 29.20
N GLU A 95 -14.23 -7.93 29.00
CA GLU A 95 -13.17 -8.59 28.23
C GLU A 95 -13.17 -8.14 26.76
N LEU A 96 -14.36 -7.95 26.16
CA LEU A 96 -14.48 -7.40 24.81
C LEU A 96 -14.02 -5.94 24.74
N ALA A 97 -14.33 -5.13 25.75
CA ALA A 97 -13.86 -3.74 25.82
C ALA A 97 -12.34 -3.67 26.01
N GLU A 98 -11.76 -4.54 26.84
CA GLU A 98 -10.31 -4.64 27.05
C GLU A 98 -9.60 -5.16 25.80
N LEU A 99 -10.18 -6.14 25.10
CA LEU A 99 -9.67 -6.59 23.79
C LEU A 99 -9.79 -5.49 22.73
N GLN A 100 -10.89 -4.75 22.70
CA GLN A 100 -11.08 -3.63 21.78
C GLN A 100 -10.06 -2.52 22.05
N ASP A 101 -9.76 -2.23 23.32
CA ASP A 101 -8.73 -1.26 23.71
C ASP A 101 -7.33 -1.73 23.29
N ARG A 102 -7.01 -3.02 23.54
CA ARG A 102 -5.73 -3.64 23.14
C ARG A 102 -5.53 -3.77 21.63
N LEU A 103 -6.61 -3.91 20.86
CA LEU A 103 -6.58 -3.98 19.39
C LEU A 103 -6.65 -2.60 18.75
N SER A 104 -7.06 -1.57 19.50
CA SER A 104 -7.04 -0.20 19.01
C SER A 104 -5.64 0.38 19.19
N THR A 105 -4.85 0.44 18.13
CA THR A 105 -3.59 1.18 18.15
C THR A 105 -3.90 2.63 18.55
N SER A 106 -3.31 3.12 19.64
CA SER A 106 -3.57 4.47 20.14
C SER A 106 -3.05 5.50 19.12
N PRO A 107 -3.73 6.64 18.90
CA PRO A 107 -3.22 7.70 18.01
C PRO A 107 -1.81 8.18 18.40
N ALA A 108 -1.52 8.16 19.71
CA ALA A 108 -0.20 8.47 20.24
C ALA A 108 0.86 7.43 19.85
N GLN A 109 0.48 6.17 19.64
CA GLN A 109 1.40 5.14 19.18
C GLN A 109 1.74 5.34 17.70
N LEU A 110 0.73 5.52 16.83
CA LEU A 110 0.93 5.76 15.39
C LEU A 110 1.74 7.04 15.10
N SER A 111 1.46 8.13 15.81
CA SER A 111 2.26 9.35 15.66
C SER A 111 3.70 9.14 16.12
N SER A 112 3.93 8.36 17.19
CA SER A 112 5.27 7.97 17.62
C SER A 112 6.00 7.11 16.59
N THR A 113 5.29 6.22 15.88
CA THR A 113 5.81 5.38 14.81
C THR A 113 6.29 6.23 13.65
N LEU A 114 5.43 7.12 13.14
CA LEU A 114 5.75 8.00 12.02
C LEU A 114 6.90 8.95 12.39
N ALA A 115 6.93 9.47 13.62
CA ALA A 115 8.03 10.28 14.11
C ALA A 115 9.36 9.48 14.13
N SER A 116 9.35 8.25 14.63
CA SER A 116 10.53 7.35 14.63
C SER A 116 10.99 7.01 13.21
N MET A 117 10.06 6.72 12.29
CA MET A 117 10.37 6.50 10.88
C MET A 117 10.98 7.74 10.26
N ARG A 118 10.38 8.92 10.47
CA ARG A 118 10.89 10.20 9.98
C ARG A 118 12.30 10.48 10.49
N GLU A 119 12.56 10.28 11.78
CA GLU A 119 13.87 10.48 12.39
C GLU A 119 14.95 9.60 11.75
N ARG A 120 14.63 8.31 11.49
CA ARG A 120 15.57 7.36 10.91
C ARG A 120 15.77 7.54 9.41
N LEU A 121 14.75 7.99 8.69
CA LEU A 121 14.82 8.25 7.26
C LEU A 121 15.44 9.63 6.95
N ALA A 122 15.34 10.61 7.85
CA ALA A 122 15.92 11.94 7.70
C ALA A 122 17.38 11.93 7.16
N PRO A 123 18.35 11.19 7.74
CA PRO A 123 19.71 11.18 7.23
C PRO A 123 19.82 10.61 5.80
N LEU A 124 18.99 9.62 5.45
CA LEU A 124 18.95 9.06 4.09
C LEU A 124 18.40 10.10 3.10
N THR A 125 17.34 10.81 3.48
CA THR A 125 16.74 11.84 2.63
C THR A 125 17.69 13.02 2.40
N GLN A 126 18.39 13.46 3.45
CA GLN A 126 19.41 14.51 3.36
C GLN A 126 20.61 14.06 2.51
N HIS A 127 21.04 12.80 2.67
CA HIS A 127 22.11 12.25 1.85
C HIS A 127 21.72 12.19 0.37
N LEU A 128 20.51 11.74 0.05
CA LEU A 128 20.00 11.75 -1.32
C LEU A 128 19.98 13.18 -1.88
N GLN A 129 19.39 14.13 -1.14
CA GLN A 129 19.30 15.53 -1.55
C GLN A 129 20.68 16.11 -1.89
N SER A 130 21.64 15.95 -0.99
CA SER A 130 23.02 16.43 -1.20
C SER A 130 23.69 15.77 -2.40
N SER A 131 23.43 14.48 -2.62
CA SER A 131 24.00 13.71 -3.73
C SER A 131 23.40 14.11 -5.08
N LEU A 132 22.08 14.33 -5.14
CA LEU A 132 21.39 14.83 -6.34
C LEU A 132 21.88 16.24 -6.71
N SER A 133 21.98 17.13 -5.71
CA SER A 133 22.45 18.50 -5.91
C SER A 133 23.91 18.53 -6.40
N THR A 134 24.80 17.82 -5.71
CA THR A 134 26.23 17.75 -6.09
C THR A 134 26.39 17.16 -7.48
N ASN A 135 25.71 16.06 -7.80
CA ASN A 135 25.80 15.45 -9.14
C ASN A 135 25.30 16.40 -10.24
N THR A 136 24.21 17.12 -9.98
CA THR A 136 23.67 18.11 -10.93
C THR A 136 24.65 19.26 -11.13
N GLN A 137 25.23 19.79 -10.05
CA GLN A 137 26.22 20.86 -10.10
C GLN A 137 27.49 20.43 -10.84
N ASP A 138 28.00 19.22 -10.56
CA ASP A 138 29.17 18.65 -11.21
C ASP A 138 28.94 18.50 -12.73
N LEU A 139 27.80 17.91 -13.12
CA LEU A 139 27.44 17.73 -14.53
C LEU A 139 27.29 19.08 -15.23
N CYS A 140 26.53 20.01 -14.66
CA CYS A 140 26.33 21.34 -15.25
C CYS A 140 27.63 22.14 -15.36
N GLY A 141 28.54 22.00 -14.38
CA GLY A 141 29.89 22.54 -14.45
C GLY A 141 30.69 21.95 -15.61
N GLN A 142 30.69 20.63 -15.77
CA GLN A 142 31.37 19.95 -16.88
C GLN A 142 30.81 20.37 -18.25
N LEU A 143 29.48 20.39 -18.42
CA LEU A 143 28.84 20.84 -19.65
C LEU A 143 29.18 22.30 -19.98
N SER A 144 29.22 23.17 -18.97
CA SER A 144 29.61 24.57 -19.14
C SER A 144 31.07 24.71 -19.60
N LEU A 145 31.99 23.90 -19.07
CA LEU A 145 33.39 23.89 -19.49
C LEU A 145 33.54 23.44 -20.95
N TYR A 146 32.78 22.43 -21.39
CA TYR A 146 32.76 22.00 -22.79
C TYR A 146 32.26 23.11 -23.72
N LEU A 147 31.21 23.83 -23.33
CA LEU A 147 30.69 24.97 -24.09
C LEU A 147 31.68 26.15 -24.14
N GLN A 148 32.38 26.43 -23.04
CA GLN A 148 33.40 27.48 -23.00
C GLN A 148 34.63 27.11 -23.86
N GLY A 149 35.01 25.82 -23.88
CA GLY A 149 36.06 25.32 -24.77
C GLY A 149 35.73 25.52 -26.25
N LEU A 150 34.47 25.30 -26.64
CA LEU A 150 33.99 25.63 -27.99
C LEU A 150 34.04 27.13 -28.28
N GLU A 151 33.64 27.97 -27.33
CA GLU A 151 33.65 29.43 -27.49
C GLU A 151 35.05 29.99 -27.75
N THR A 152 36.04 29.55 -26.98
CA THR A 152 37.42 30.04 -27.12
C THR A 152 38.05 29.60 -28.45
N ALA A 153 37.75 28.39 -28.92
CA ALA A 153 38.26 27.87 -30.20
C ALA A 153 37.62 28.55 -31.43
N ASP A 154 36.38 29.01 -31.32
CA ASP A 154 35.65 29.69 -32.41
C ASP A 154 36.20 31.11 -32.66
N VAL A 155 36.56 31.83 -31.59
CA VAL A 155 37.18 33.17 -31.66
C VAL A 155 38.56 33.13 -32.35
N GLN A 156 39.22 31.97 -32.32
CA GLN A 156 40.54 31.75 -32.93
C GLN A 156 40.46 31.27 -34.40
N THR A 157 39.28 31.28 -35.04
CA THR A 157 39.08 30.93 -36.45
C THR A 157 39.40 29.48 -36.84
N GLU A 158 39.50 28.56 -35.86
CA GLU A 158 39.91 27.15 -36.05
C GLU A 158 38.81 26.11 -35.73
N ALA A 159 37.58 26.52 -35.43
CA ALA A 159 36.51 25.57 -35.13
C ALA A 159 36.10 24.78 -36.39
N SER A 160 36.81 23.66 -36.64
CA SER A 160 36.41 22.67 -37.63
C SER A 160 35.15 21.93 -37.15
N PRO A 161 34.26 21.49 -38.07
CA PRO A 161 33.09 20.69 -37.71
C PRO A 161 33.42 19.44 -36.86
N ALA A 162 34.63 18.90 -37.01
CA ALA A 162 35.11 17.75 -36.25
C ALA A 162 35.27 18.04 -34.74
N ARG A 163 35.77 19.22 -34.35
CA ARG A 163 35.90 19.59 -32.91
C ARG A 163 34.56 19.78 -32.24
N TYR A 164 33.57 20.26 -32.99
CA TYR A 164 32.21 20.39 -32.48
C TYR A 164 31.59 19.02 -32.21
N GLN A 165 31.69 18.09 -33.17
CA GLN A 165 31.23 16.72 -33.00
C GLN A 165 31.91 16.02 -31.82
N GLU A 166 33.23 16.23 -31.68
CA GLU A 166 33.99 15.75 -30.53
C GLU A 166 33.47 16.32 -29.20
N THR A 167 33.16 17.62 -29.15
CA THR A 167 32.64 18.23 -27.92
C THR A 167 31.25 17.71 -27.56
N VAL A 168 30.34 17.62 -28.52
CA VAL A 168 29.00 17.04 -28.31
C VAL A 168 29.10 15.57 -27.87
N HIS A 169 30.08 14.82 -28.41
CA HIS A 169 30.36 13.46 -27.97
C HIS A 169 30.76 13.41 -26.48
N TRP A 170 31.71 14.25 -26.05
CA TRP A 170 32.11 14.32 -24.63
C TRP A 170 30.98 14.77 -23.71
N MET A 171 30.17 15.74 -24.14
CA MET A 171 28.98 16.18 -23.40
C MET A 171 27.96 15.05 -23.24
N THR A 172 27.74 14.25 -24.30
CA THR A 172 26.86 13.08 -24.27
C THR A 172 27.39 12.02 -23.31
N GLN A 173 28.70 11.76 -23.32
CA GLN A 173 29.32 10.80 -22.40
C GLN A 173 29.25 11.26 -20.94
N ALA A 174 29.45 12.55 -20.67
CA ALA A 174 29.31 13.13 -19.34
C ALA A 174 27.87 12.99 -18.81
N LEU A 175 26.86 13.22 -19.67
CA LEU A 175 25.45 12.99 -19.35
C LEU A 175 25.16 11.53 -19.01
N GLU A 176 25.68 10.58 -19.80
CA GLU A 176 25.49 9.14 -19.53
C GLU A 176 26.12 8.72 -18.21
N HIS A 177 27.36 9.17 -17.95
CA HIS A 177 28.05 8.87 -16.71
C HIS A 177 27.32 9.46 -15.48
N SER A 178 26.90 10.72 -15.56
CA SER A 178 26.10 11.35 -14.50
C SER A 178 24.77 10.63 -14.29
N SER A 179 24.07 10.27 -15.37
CA SER A 179 22.79 9.56 -15.32
C SER A 179 22.93 8.17 -14.69
N SER A 180 24.00 7.43 -14.99
CA SER A 180 24.29 6.15 -14.35
C SER A 180 24.54 6.33 -12.85
N LYS A 181 25.40 7.30 -12.49
CA LYS A 181 25.70 7.61 -11.08
C LYS A 181 24.44 8.01 -10.31
N LEU A 182 23.53 8.78 -10.91
CA LEU A 182 22.23 9.13 -10.31
C LEU A 182 21.34 7.89 -10.14
N ALA A 183 21.28 7.00 -11.13
CA ALA A 183 20.50 5.77 -11.02
C ALA A 183 20.99 4.88 -9.86
N ASP A 184 22.31 4.81 -9.64
CA ASP A 184 22.91 4.08 -8.53
C ASP A 184 22.56 4.74 -7.18
N ILE A 185 22.71 6.06 -7.06
CA ILE A 185 22.33 6.83 -5.86
C ILE A 185 20.85 6.62 -5.50
N ILE A 186 19.96 6.72 -6.49
CA ILE A 186 18.51 6.56 -6.30
C ILE A 186 18.17 5.12 -5.87
N SER A 187 18.85 4.13 -6.44
CA SER A 187 18.62 2.71 -6.10
C SER A 187 19.17 2.34 -4.72
N ASP A 188 20.33 2.87 -4.34
CA ASP A 188 20.90 2.71 -3.01
C ASP A 188 19.98 3.32 -1.94
N PHE A 189 19.49 4.54 -2.19
CA PHE A 189 18.51 5.18 -1.32
C PHE A 189 17.22 4.37 -1.15
N HIS A 190 16.66 3.87 -2.26
CA HIS A 190 15.48 3.01 -2.23
C HIS A 190 15.71 1.79 -1.34
N THR A 191 16.81 1.08 -1.58
CA THR A 191 17.16 -0.16 -0.87
C THR A 191 17.37 0.10 0.61
N LYS A 192 18.10 1.15 0.98
CA LYS A 192 18.32 1.54 2.37
C LYS A 192 17.03 1.95 3.07
N THR A 193 16.15 2.69 2.38
CA THR A 193 14.87 3.11 2.96
C THR A 193 13.98 1.91 3.25
N VAL A 194 13.84 0.99 2.28
CA VAL A 194 13.10 -0.26 2.48
C VAL A 194 13.66 -1.03 3.68
N GLY A 195 14.98 -1.20 3.76
CA GLY A 195 15.61 -1.91 4.89
C GLY A 195 15.39 -1.22 6.25
N VAL A 196 15.37 0.12 6.31
CA VAL A 196 15.06 0.85 7.56
C VAL A 196 13.60 0.65 7.96
N ILE A 197 12.67 0.68 7.00
CA ILE A 197 11.24 0.47 7.26
C ILE A 197 10.99 -0.97 7.72
N GLU A 198 11.59 -1.96 7.05
CA GLU A 198 11.50 -3.38 7.43
C GLU A 198 12.03 -3.61 8.85
N HIS A 199 13.20 -3.06 9.18
CA HIS A 199 13.75 -3.20 10.53
C HIS A 199 12.85 -2.60 11.62
N LEU A 200 12.14 -1.50 11.32
CA LEU A 200 11.17 -0.92 12.25
C LEU A 200 9.95 -1.84 12.46
N THR A 201 9.47 -2.51 11.41
CA THR A 201 8.37 -3.47 11.52
C THR A 201 8.74 -4.71 12.34
N GLU A 202 9.99 -5.17 12.27
CA GLU A 202 10.46 -6.30 13.08
C GLU A 202 10.45 -5.98 14.58
N ILE A 203 10.74 -4.73 14.94
CA ILE A 203 10.75 -4.27 16.33
C ILE A 203 9.32 -4.02 16.84
N ARG A 204 8.39 -3.66 15.95
CA ARG A 204 7.01 -3.26 16.28
C ARG A 204 6.01 -3.93 15.33
N ALA A 205 5.62 -5.15 15.68
CA ALA A 205 4.76 -6.00 14.85
C ALA A 205 3.33 -5.45 14.64
N ASP A 206 2.87 -4.54 15.51
CA ASP A 206 1.57 -3.87 15.43
C ASP A 206 1.54 -2.69 14.44
N GLU A 207 2.68 -2.36 13.82
CA GLU A 207 2.85 -1.19 12.94
C GLU A 207 3.05 -1.56 11.45
N GLU A 208 2.74 -2.80 11.07
CA GLU A 208 2.95 -3.35 9.72
C GLU A 208 2.26 -2.53 8.61
N GLU A 209 1.04 -2.03 8.87
CA GLU A 209 0.26 -1.30 7.86
C GLU A 209 0.85 0.10 7.60
N ALA A 210 1.21 0.85 8.64
CA ALA A 210 1.83 2.15 8.51
C ALA A 210 3.18 2.05 7.76
N ALA A 211 3.97 1.03 8.08
CA ALA A 211 5.22 0.75 7.39
C ALA A 211 5.02 0.37 5.92
N ARG A 212 4.02 -0.47 5.59
CA ARG A 212 3.68 -0.82 4.20
C ARG A 212 3.27 0.39 3.39
N LEU A 213 2.39 1.23 3.93
CA LEU A 213 1.93 2.46 3.28
C LEU A 213 3.11 3.40 3.04
N MET A 214 3.98 3.58 4.05
CA MET A 214 5.17 4.42 3.91
C MET A 214 6.12 3.88 2.83
N SER A 215 6.44 2.58 2.87
CA SER A 215 7.31 1.94 1.88
C SER A 215 6.76 2.08 0.46
N SER A 216 5.45 1.87 0.29
CA SER A 216 4.78 2.01 -1.01
C SER A 216 4.87 3.44 -1.56
N ARG A 217 4.52 4.45 -0.75
CA ARG A 217 4.56 5.86 -1.17
C ARG A 217 5.97 6.32 -1.48
N PHE A 218 6.93 5.91 -0.66
CA PHE A 218 8.32 6.26 -0.85
C PHE A 218 8.88 5.62 -2.13
N GLY A 219 8.54 4.34 -2.37
CA GLY A 219 8.84 3.66 -3.61
C GLY A 219 8.26 4.36 -4.83
N GLN A 220 7.03 4.90 -4.72
CA GLN A 220 6.40 5.67 -5.80
C GLN A 220 7.16 6.97 -6.11
N GLU A 221 7.47 7.79 -5.09
CA GLU A 221 8.23 9.04 -5.28
C GLU A 221 9.63 8.78 -5.86
N VAL A 222 10.29 7.73 -5.41
CA VAL A 222 11.60 7.31 -5.93
C VAL A 222 11.51 6.84 -7.39
N SER A 223 10.46 6.10 -7.74
CA SER A 223 10.21 5.67 -9.12
C SER A 223 9.96 6.87 -10.04
N LEU A 224 9.15 7.83 -9.58
CA LEU A 224 8.90 9.09 -10.30
C LEU A 224 10.20 9.86 -10.54
N LEU A 225 11.03 10.02 -9.49
CA LEU A 225 12.33 10.68 -9.60
C LEU A 225 13.25 10.01 -10.65
N ARG A 226 13.28 8.67 -10.66
CA ARG A 226 14.07 7.90 -11.62
C ARG A 226 13.60 8.16 -13.06
N VAL A 227 12.29 8.06 -13.29
CA VAL A 227 11.70 8.27 -14.62
C VAL A 227 11.92 9.71 -15.09
N GLU A 228 11.70 10.70 -14.23
CA GLU A 228 11.89 12.11 -14.58
C GLU A 228 13.35 12.42 -14.94
N THR A 229 14.29 11.85 -14.18
CA THR A 229 15.74 11.96 -14.47
C THR A 229 16.09 11.33 -15.81
N GLN A 230 15.63 10.11 -16.08
CA GLN A 230 15.88 9.40 -17.33
C GLN A 230 15.29 10.15 -18.53
N ASN A 231 14.06 10.63 -18.40
CA ASN A 231 13.39 11.39 -19.46
C ASN A 231 14.12 12.69 -19.77
N ARG A 232 14.57 13.43 -18.75
CA ARG A 232 15.32 14.68 -18.95
C ARG A 232 16.65 14.43 -19.66
N VAL A 233 17.42 13.44 -19.22
CA VAL A 233 18.69 13.08 -19.87
C VAL A 233 18.44 12.62 -21.30
N GLY A 234 17.42 11.78 -21.52
CA GLY A 234 17.00 11.34 -22.85
C GLY A 234 16.63 12.48 -23.78
N ALA A 235 15.91 13.49 -23.28
CA ALA A 235 15.54 14.68 -24.06
C ALA A 235 16.77 15.47 -24.51
N LEU A 236 17.72 15.78 -23.61
CA LEU A 236 18.93 16.52 -23.98
C LEU A 236 19.81 15.73 -24.96
N LYS A 237 19.91 14.40 -24.78
CA LYS A 237 20.62 13.53 -25.73
C LYS A 237 19.97 13.54 -27.12
N ALA A 238 18.64 13.55 -27.18
CA ALA A 238 17.92 13.64 -28.45
C ALA A 238 18.15 15.00 -29.13
N GLU A 239 18.20 16.09 -28.35
CA GLU A 239 18.56 17.42 -28.87
C GLU A 239 19.98 17.42 -29.45
N PHE A 240 20.95 16.81 -28.76
CA PHE A 240 22.32 16.66 -29.28
C PHE A 240 22.39 15.82 -30.56
N ALA A 241 21.57 14.76 -30.66
CA ALA A 241 21.53 13.91 -31.85
C ALA A 241 20.80 14.56 -33.05
N ALA A 242 19.90 15.51 -32.79
CA ALA A 242 19.15 16.23 -33.81
C ALA A 242 19.94 17.37 -34.48
N LEU A 243 21.12 17.70 -33.96
CA LEU A 243 21.98 18.74 -34.52
C LEU A 243 22.48 18.34 -35.92
N PRO A 244 22.27 19.16 -36.96
CA PRO A 244 22.65 18.81 -38.32
C PRO A 244 24.17 18.70 -38.50
N GLU A 245 24.63 17.65 -39.20
CA GLU A 245 26.06 17.42 -39.50
C GLU A 245 26.68 18.45 -40.47
N THR A 246 25.86 19.19 -41.22
CA THR A 246 26.29 19.98 -42.40
C THR A 246 26.02 21.48 -42.31
N ALA A 247 25.21 21.92 -41.36
CA ALA A 247 25.03 23.33 -41.05
C ALA A 247 25.64 23.54 -39.67
N ARG A 248 26.56 24.51 -39.56
CA ARG A 248 27.01 25.05 -38.26
C ARG A 248 25.81 25.05 -37.32
N PRO A 249 25.80 24.25 -36.25
CA PRO A 249 24.74 24.38 -35.28
C PRO A 249 24.84 25.78 -34.68
N LEU A 250 23.69 26.40 -34.42
CA LEU A 250 23.63 27.61 -33.62
C LEU A 250 24.21 27.23 -32.25
N LYS A 251 25.47 27.55 -31.97
CA LYS A 251 26.09 27.45 -30.63
C LYS A 251 25.12 27.91 -29.52
N ALA A 252 24.38 28.99 -29.80
CA ALA A 252 23.34 29.54 -28.94
C ALA A 252 22.21 28.54 -28.60
N GLU A 253 21.83 27.68 -29.54
CA GLU A 253 20.80 26.64 -29.34
C GLU A 253 21.29 25.57 -28.37
N VAL A 254 22.52 25.06 -28.56
CA VAL A 254 23.09 24.06 -27.64
C VAL A 254 23.37 24.65 -26.26
N THR A 255 23.85 25.89 -26.19
CA THR A 255 23.98 26.61 -24.92
C THR A 255 22.63 26.72 -24.21
N ALA A 256 21.58 27.16 -24.91
CA ALA A 256 20.23 27.29 -24.35
C ALA A 256 19.66 25.93 -23.89
N SER A 257 19.86 24.86 -24.66
CA SER A 257 19.47 23.50 -24.29
C SER A 257 20.14 23.03 -22.99
N VAL A 258 21.44 23.26 -22.85
CA VAL A 258 22.20 22.90 -21.64
C VAL A 258 21.76 23.73 -20.44
N GLU A 259 21.58 25.04 -20.61
CA GLU A 259 21.08 25.93 -19.55
C GLU A 259 19.70 25.49 -19.07
N MET A 260 18.77 25.24 -20.00
CA MET A 260 17.43 24.77 -19.69
C MET A 260 17.45 23.40 -18.98
N PHE A 261 18.33 22.49 -19.41
CA PHE A 261 18.52 21.21 -18.73
C PHE A 261 18.98 21.42 -17.28
N CYS A 262 19.95 22.29 -17.05
CA CYS A 262 20.51 22.57 -15.73
C CYS A 262 19.50 23.21 -14.78
N GLU A 263 18.73 24.20 -15.26
CA GLU A 263 17.64 24.81 -14.49
C GLU A 263 16.57 23.78 -14.10
N LYS A 264 16.12 22.97 -15.06
CA LYS A 264 15.12 21.91 -14.82
C LYS A 264 15.64 20.85 -13.86
N ALA A 265 16.92 20.48 -13.95
CA ALA A 265 17.53 19.52 -13.04
C ALA A 265 17.57 20.04 -11.60
N ALA A 266 17.98 21.31 -11.41
CA ALA A 266 17.99 21.95 -10.11
C ALA A 266 16.58 22.07 -9.52
N LEU A 267 15.60 22.46 -10.34
CA LEU A 267 14.20 22.56 -9.92
C LEU A 267 13.61 21.20 -9.52
N GLN A 268 13.84 20.14 -10.30
CA GLN A 268 13.36 18.81 -9.96
C GLN A 268 13.88 18.36 -8.58
N ASN A 269 15.16 18.60 -8.28
CA ASN A 269 15.74 18.21 -6.99
C ASN A 269 15.00 18.90 -5.82
N GLN A 270 14.64 20.18 -5.98
CA GLN A 270 13.86 20.92 -4.98
C GLN A 270 12.42 20.41 -4.86
N VAL A 271 11.76 20.18 -6.00
CA VAL A 271 10.38 19.68 -6.03
C VAL A 271 10.29 18.31 -5.38
N PHE A 272 11.24 17.41 -5.68
CA PHE A 272 11.32 16.09 -5.07
C PHE A 272 11.48 16.18 -3.54
N GLN A 273 12.35 17.07 -3.05
CA GLN A 273 12.51 17.29 -1.60
C GLN A 273 11.18 17.69 -0.95
N VAL A 274 10.46 18.65 -1.53
CA VAL A 274 9.17 19.09 -1.00
C VAL A 274 8.13 17.97 -1.02
N ARG A 275 8.11 17.13 -2.07
CA ARG A 275 7.21 15.97 -2.14
C ARG A 275 7.52 14.95 -1.05
N LEU A 276 8.79 14.72 -0.76
CA LEU A 276 9.20 13.80 0.29
C LEU A 276 8.81 14.31 1.69
N GLU A 277 8.93 15.61 1.94
CA GLU A 277 8.46 16.22 3.20
C GLU A 277 6.94 16.13 3.35
N LYS A 278 6.21 16.37 2.24
CA LYS A 278 4.74 16.22 2.19
C LYS A 278 4.26 14.78 2.36
N LEU A 279 5.06 13.79 1.93
CA LEU A 279 4.73 12.38 2.10
C LEU A 279 4.57 12.04 3.58
N PHE A 280 5.46 12.55 4.44
CA PHE A 280 5.35 12.35 5.89
C PHE A 280 4.10 13.02 6.49
N GLN A 281 3.76 14.24 6.02
CA GLN A 281 2.56 14.96 6.49
C GLN A 281 1.27 14.28 6.05
N GLY A 282 1.18 13.87 4.78
CA GLY A 282 -0.02 13.23 4.24
C GLY A 282 -0.28 11.84 4.83
N LEU A 283 0.76 11.11 5.25
CA LEU A 283 0.59 9.84 5.97
C LEU A 283 0.00 10.05 7.37
N GLU A 284 0.39 11.13 8.04
CA GLU A 284 -0.16 11.49 9.36
C GLU A 284 -1.66 11.79 9.25
N GLU A 285 -2.06 12.61 8.28
CA GLU A 285 -3.46 12.96 8.00
C GLU A 285 -4.32 11.74 7.60
N GLU A 286 -3.81 10.86 6.73
CA GLU A 286 -4.56 9.70 6.23
C GLU A 286 -4.79 8.62 7.30
N LEU A 287 -3.82 8.45 8.21
CA LEU A 287 -3.97 7.55 9.35
C LEU A 287 -4.96 8.08 10.39
N GLU A 288 -5.11 9.41 10.51
CA GLU A 288 -6.16 10.03 11.32
C GLU A 288 -7.56 9.86 10.68
N ASP A 289 -7.67 10.04 9.37
CA ASP A 289 -8.95 9.96 8.63
C ASP A 289 -9.49 8.53 8.48
N GLN A 290 -8.63 7.52 8.30
CA GLN A 290 -9.05 6.11 8.28
C GLN A 290 -9.73 5.68 9.59
N ARG A 291 -9.38 6.30 10.73
CA ARG A 291 -10.03 6.04 12.02
C ARG A 291 -11.38 6.74 12.16
N ALA A 292 -11.54 7.96 11.63
CA ALA A 292 -12.84 8.63 11.61
C ALA A 292 -13.88 7.83 10.80
N SER A 293 -13.42 7.16 9.74
CA SER A 293 -14.25 6.28 8.92
C SER A 293 -14.54 4.91 9.59
N SER A 294 -13.62 4.36 10.39
CA SER A 294 -13.83 3.08 11.10
C SER A 294 -14.68 3.20 12.38
N LEU A 295 -14.86 4.43 12.89
CA LEU A 295 -15.80 4.74 13.98
C LEU A 295 -17.26 4.91 13.50
N SER A 296 -17.52 4.84 12.20
CA SER A 296 -18.87 4.83 11.64
C SER A 296 -19.36 3.37 11.52
N PRO A 297 -20.49 2.99 12.15
CA PRO A 297 -21.01 1.63 12.03
C PRO A 297 -21.59 1.44 10.62
N SER A 298 -20.81 0.89 9.70
CA SER A 298 -21.29 0.38 8.41
C SER A 298 -21.10 -1.13 8.33
N PRO A 299 -22.04 -1.86 7.71
CA PRO A 299 -22.15 -3.31 7.86
C PRO A 299 -21.00 -4.03 7.15
N ALA A 300 -20.49 -5.06 7.82
CA ALA A 300 -19.30 -5.82 7.46
C ALA A 300 -19.32 -6.35 6.02
N SER A 301 -18.23 -6.07 5.29
CA SER A 301 -17.84 -6.80 4.09
C SER A 301 -16.75 -7.79 4.49
N SER A 302 -16.99 -9.08 4.28
CA SER A 302 -16.06 -10.15 4.61
C SER A 302 -14.85 -10.12 3.68
N SER A 303 -13.66 -9.83 4.21
CA SER A 303 -12.39 -10.21 3.59
C SER A 303 -11.59 -11.04 4.58
N GLN A 304 -11.38 -12.30 4.22
CA GLN A 304 -10.56 -13.25 4.94
C GLN A 304 -9.11 -12.76 5.01
N GLN A 305 -8.62 -12.48 6.22
CA GLN A 305 -7.21 -12.43 6.56
C GLN A 305 -7.01 -12.92 8.02
N PRO A 306 -5.77 -13.28 8.41
CA PRO A 306 -5.47 -14.46 9.24
C PRO A 306 -5.66 -14.21 10.75
N GLY A 307 -6.91 -14.20 11.20
CA GLY A 307 -7.28 -14.14 12.63
C GLY A 307 -7.34 -15.50 13.35
N GLY A 308 -6.76 -16.55 12.76
CA GLY A 308 -6.95 -17.93 13.22
C GLY A 308 -6.49 -18.18 14.66
N SER A 309 -5.35 -17.61 15.08
CA SER A 309 -4.77 -17.94 16.39
C SER A 309 -5.53 -17.32 17.57
N LEU A 310 -6.04 -16.09 17.44
CA LEU A 310 -6.77 -15.42 18.52
C LEU A 310 -8.22 -15.92 18.63
N GLN A 311 -8.83 -16.32 17.52
CA GLN A 311 -10.18 -16.89 17.51
C GLN A 311 -10.21 -18.30 18.13
N GLU A 312 -9.16 -19.09 17.90
CA GLU A 312 -8.98 -20.41 18.54
C GLU A 312 -8.77 -20.28 20.05
N ASP A 313 -7.93 -19.34 20.49
CA ASP A 313 -7.67 -19.09 21.92
C ASP A 313 -8.92 -18.58 22.66
N PHE A 314 -9.73 -17.73 22.02
CA PHE A 314 -10.99 -17.26 22.60
C PHE A 314 -12.03 -18.38 22.67
N SER A 315 -12.17 -19.16 21.59
CA SER A 315 -13.10 -20.30 21.57
C SER A 315 -12.70 -21.36 22.61
N ALA A 316 -11.41 -21.62 22.77
CA ALA A 316 -10.88 -22.56 23.76
C ALA A 316 -11.09 -22.04 25.19
N LYS A 317 -10.80 -20.76 25.47
CA LYS A 317 -11.00 -20.14 26.80
C LYS A 317 -12.47 -20.01 27.16
N LEU A 318 -13.32 -19.63 26.21
CA LEU A 318 -14.77 -19.57 26.40
C LEU A 318 -15.34 -20.97 26.65
N SER A 319 -14.89 -21.97 25.88
CA SER A 319 -15.28 -23.36 26.09
C SER A 319 -14.79 -23.91 27.44
N ALA A 320 -13.60 -23.52 27.88
CA ALA A 320 -13.06 -23.88 29.20
C ALA A 320 -13.87 -23.22 30.32
N LEU A 321 -14.22 -21.94 30.18
CA LEU A 321 -15.05 -21.20 31.13
C LEU A 321 -16.47 -21.79 31.23
N ILE A 322 -17.07 -22.16 30.09
CA ILE A 322 -18.39 -22.82 30.05
C ILE A 322 -18.32 -24.19 30.72
N LYS A 323 -17.24 -24.96 30.49
CA LYS A 323 -17.03 -26.23 31.18
C LYS A 323 -16.85 -26.05 32.68
N ASP A 324 -16.07 -25.06 33.11
CA ASP A 324 -15.82 -24.80 34.54
C ASP A 324 -17.13 -24.42 35.26
N ILE A 325 -17.97 -23.62 34.62
CA ILE A 325 -19.32 -23.28 35.13
C ILE A 325 -20.22 -24.51 35.21
N LEU A 326 -20.17 -25.41 34.21
CA LEU A 326 -20.95 -26.65 34.21
C LEU A 326 -20.52 -27.67 35.28
N HIS A 327 -19.28 -27.63 35.75
CA HIS A 327 -18.76 -28.54 36.79
C HIS A 327 -18.82 -27.95 38.21
N SER A 328 -19.21 -26.68 38.35
CA SER A 328 -19.34 -25.97 39.63
C SER A 328 -20.78 -25.93 40.16
N VAL A 329 -21.72 -26.64 39.52
CA VAL A 329 -23.12 -26.84 39.92
C VAL A 329 -23.34 -28.27 40.36
#